data_AF-A0A7V3N002-F1
#
_entry.id   AF-A0A7V3N002-F1
#
_cell.length_a   1.000
_cell.length_b   1.000
_cell.length_c   1.000
_cell.angle_alpha   90.00
_cell.angle_beta   90.00
_cell.angle_gamma   90.00
#
_symmetry.space_group_name_H-M   'P 1'
#
loop_
_entity.id
_entity.type
_entity.pdbx_description
1 polymer ?
#
loop_
_entity_poly.entity_id
_entity_poly.type
_entity_poly.pdbx_seq_one_letter_code
_entity_poly.pdbx_strand_id
1 'polypeptide(L)'
;MHPSLDLRAQVAAQLTELSAPGAPLHRDSEQSTARLYPRGDIGRARFQRDTIDWYLSQANPRLGGRTAIVTAGPPGAGKSALLRARIADLDEYRIIDADIIKDHIIRQAIADGIYDRMLTMAPFADGRGLAPRELSALVHVESVRLAEAIRETCTSLKENVVIEGTLTWHLQGPNIFRDLADNDYFDVEVYGIDIEQEEAHESALDRWWKLRLEWAKGQDPLGGRFTPADAIDICYPTAGAESVCTTNAKNFINTAIQTGEIPRVHVTILRRAATGPMEVIYERSYLQ
;
A
#
# COMPACT_ATOMS: atom_id res chain seq x y z
N MET A 1 37.04 20.51 -7.55
CA MET A 1 36.15 19.34 -7.74
C MET A 1 34.84 19.66 -7.03
N HIS A 2 33.79 20.01 -7.76
CA HIS A 2 32.45 20.00 -7.17
C HIS A 2 32.11 18.53 -6.90
N PRO A 3 31.71 18.15 -5.67
CA PRO A 3 31.16 16.82 -5.48
C PRO A 3 29.94 16.72 -6.39
N SER A 4 29.88 15.70 -7.26
CA SER A 4 28.65 15.41 -7.98
C SER A 4 27.63 15.07 -6.92
N LEU A 5 26.75 16.01 -6.60
CA LEU A 5 25.72 15.80 -5.61
C LEU A 5 24.83 14.66 -6.13
N ASP A 6 24.60 13.64 -5.30
CA ASP A 6 23.68 12.57 -5.63
C ASP A 6 22.30 13.20 -5.91
N LEU A 7 21.87 13.19 -7.16
CA LEU A 7 20.59 13.78 -7.59
C LEU A 7 19.42 13.06 -6.90
N ARG A 8 19.53 11.74 -6.68
CA ARG A 8 18.50 10.96 -5.96
C ARG A 8 18.32 11.53 -4.56
N ALA A 9 19.41 11.68 -3.81
CA ALA A 9 19.38 12.21 -2.46
C ALA A 9 18.86 13.65 -2.38
N GLN A 10 19.27 14.54 -3.31
CA GLN A 10 18.78 15.92 -3.32
C GLN A 10 17.28 16.02 -3.59
N VAL A 11 16.78 15.31 -4.61
CA VAL A 11 15.35 15.34 -4.93
C VAL A 11 14.55 14.69 -3.80
N ALA A 12 15.03 13.59 -3.20
CA ALA A 12 14.41 12.98 -2.03
C ALA A 12 14.34 13.94 -0.83
N ALA A 13 15.40 14.72 -0.58
CA ALA A 13 15.40 15.74 0.47
C ALA A 13 14.34 16.82 0.21
N GLN A 14 14.26 17.34 -1.02
CA GLN A 14 13.25 18.34 -1.41
C GLN A 14 11.81 17.80 -1.27
N LEU A 15 11.57 16.56 -1.68
CA LEU A 15 10.26 15.91 -1.51
C LEU A 15 9.95 15.62 -0.04
N THR A 16 10.95 15.33 0.78
CA THR A 16 10.79 15.16 2.23
C THR A 16 10.32 16.45 2.88
N GLU A 17 10.94 17.59 2.53
CA GLU A 17 10.49 18.91 3.01
C GLU A 17 9.05 19.22 2.60
N LEU A 18 8.68 18.93 1.34
CA LEU A 18 7.31 19.14 0.85
C LEU A 18 6.29 18.18 1.45
N SER A 19 6.74 17.03 1.96
CA SER A 19 5.89 15.99 2.57
C SER A 19 5.84 16.08 4.09
N ALA A 20 6.61 16.97 4.72
CA ALA A 20 6.64 17.12 6.17
C ALA A 20 5.26 17.54 6.74
N PRO A 21 4.95 17.26 8.02
CA PRO A 21 3.70 17.71 8.63
C PRO A 21 3.44 19.21 8.43
N GLY A 22 2.28 19.55 7.87
CA GLY A 22 1.89 20.92 7.53
C GLY A 22 2.37 21.42 6.16
N ALA A 23 3.21 20.66 5.46
CA ALA A 23 3.67 21.00 4.12
C ALA A 23 2.67 20.57 3.03
N PRO A 24 2.79 21.10 1.79
CA PRO A 24 1.76 20.97 0.76
C PRO A 24 1.49 19.54 0.29
N LEU A 25 2.46 18.63 0.34
CA LEU A 25 2.33 17.24 -0.09
C LEU A 25 2.01 16.27 1.05
N HIS A 26 1.94 16.74 2.29
CA HIS A 26 1.59 15.88 3.42
C HIS A 26 0.14 15.40 3.31
N ARG A 27 -0.15 14.17 3.77
CA ARG A 27 -1.48 13.54 3.67
C ARG A 27 -2.62 14.32 4.36
N ASP A 28 -2.25 15.13 5.35
CA ASP A 28 -3.13 15.99 6.12
C ASP A 28 -3.13 17.45 5.63
N SER A 29 -2.53 17.75 4.48
CA SER A 29 -2.60 19.09 3.89
C SER A 29 -4.04 19.41 3.45
N GLU A 30 -4.37 20.69 3.34
CA GLU A 30 -5.66 21.14 2.78
C GLU A 30 -5.86 20.70 1.33
N GLN A 31 -4.77 20.31 0.66
CA GLN A 31 -4.73 19.83 -0.71
C GLN A 31 -5.03 18.32 -0.81
N SER A 32 -5.20 17.64 0.33
CA SER A 32 -5.66 16.26 0.36
C SER A 32 -7.07 16.16 -0.19
N THR A 33 -7.31 15.21 -1.09
CA THR A 33 -8.65 14.93 -1.65
C THR A 33 -9.69 14.58 -0.57
N ALA A 34 -9.26 14.11 0.60
CA ALA A 34 -10.15 13.89 1.74
C ALA A 34 -10.62 15.19 2.42
N ARG A 35 -10.02 16.35 2.09
CA ARG A 35 -10.29 17.67 2.68
C ARG A 35 -10.70 18.72 1.65
N LEU A 36 -10.30 18.56 0.39
CA LEU A 36 -10.59 19.49 -0.71
C LEU A 36 -12.09 19.65 -0.98
N TYR A 37 -12.86 18.56 -0.90
CA TYR A 37 -14.27 18.57 -1.24
C TYR A 37 -15.14 18.81 0.01
N PRO A 38 -16.16 19.70 -0.06
CA PRO A 38 -17.12 19.88 1.02
C PRO A 38 -17.81 18.58 1.42
N ARG A 39 -18.23 18.47 2.69
CA ARG A 39 -19.07 17.35 3.12
C ARG A 39 -20.36 17.34 2.29
N GLY A 40 -20.67 16.20 1.69
CA GLY A 40 -21.86 16.04 0.85
C GLY A 40 -21.70 16.52 -0.59
N ASP A 41 -20.47 16.76 -1.06
CA ASP A 41 -20.21 17.02 -2.48
C ASP A 41 -20.72 15.84 -3.35
N ILE A 42 -21.78 16.11 -4.11
CA ILE A 42 -22.47 15.10 -4.93
C ILE A 42 -21.58 14.61 -6.08
N GLY A 43 -20.76 15.51 -6.64
CA GLY A 43 -19.82 15.17 -7.70
C GLY A 43 -18.76 14.21 -7.20
N ARG A 44 -18.19 14.50 -6.01
CA ARG A 44 -17.20 13.62 -5.41
C ARG A 44 -17.79 12.30 -4.96
N ALA A 45 -18.97 12.30 -4.35
CA ALA A 45 -19.66 11.07 -3.95
C ALA A 45 -19.98 10.17 -5.17
N ARG A 46 -20.37 10.77 -6.30
CA ARG A 46 -20.55 10.06 -7.57
C ARG A 46 -19.24 9.44 -8.05
N PHE A 47 -18.16 10.22 -8.11
CA PHE A 47 -16.84 9.72 -8.50
C PHE A 47 -16.36 8.57 -7.61
N GLN A 48 -16.56 8.66 -6.30
CA GLN A 48 -16.20 7.60 -5.34
C GLN A 48 -16.94 6.30 -5.63
N ARG A 49 -18.26 6.35 -5.87
CA ARG A 49 -19.04 5.18 -6.26
C ARG A 49 -18.57 4.63 -7.60
N ASP A 50 -18.39 5.50 -8.60
CA ASP A 50 -17.94 5.08 -9.93
C ASP A 50 -16.52 4.48 -9.88
N THR A 51 -15.68 4.91 -8.93
CA THR A 51 -14.35 4.33 -8.67
C THR A 51 -14.47 2.91 -8.12
N ILE A 52 -15.42 2.65 -7.20
CA ILE A 52 -15.68 1.30 -6.68
C ILE A 52 -16.15 0.40 -7.83
N ASP A 53 -17.13 0.85 -8.62
CA ASP A 53 -17.64 0.09 -9.77
C ASP A 53 -16.53 -0.20 -10.80
N TRP A 54 -15.72 0.82 -11.11
CA TRP A 54 -14.55 0.68 -11.97
C TRP A 54 -13.58 -0.37 -11.43
N TYR A 55 -13.24 -0.32 -10.14
CA TYR A 55 -12.31 -1.25 -9.50
C TYR A 55 -12.83 -2.69 -9.55
N LEU A 56 -14.11 -2.89 -9.20
CA LEU A 56 -14.74 -4.19 -9.21
C LEU A 56 -14.81 -4.78 -10.63
N SER A 57 -14.93 -3.94 -11.66
CA SER A 57 -14.93 -4.40 -13.05
C SER A 57 -13.55 -4.86 -13.58
N GLN A 58 -12.45 -4.57 -12.88
CA GLN A 58 -11.08 -4.89 -13.37
C GLN A 58 -10.73 -6.38 -13.30
N ALA A 59 -11.46 -7.17 -12.53
CA ALA A 59 -11.18 -8.59 -12.31
C ALA A 59 -12.47 -9.38 -12.07
N ASN A 60 -12.42 -10.66 -12.42
CA ASN A 60 -13.51 -11.62 -12.20
C ASN A 60 -13.00 -12.78 -11.34
N PRO A 61 -12.85 -12.57 -10.01
CA PRO A 61 -12.32 -13.57 -9.10
C PRO A 61 -13.29 -14.75 -8.94
N ARG A 62 -12.81 -15.81 -8.31
CA ARG A 62 -13.65 -16.95 -7.96
C ARG A 62 -14.69 -16.57 -6.92
N LEU A 63 -15.96 -16.78 -7.25
CA LEU A 63 -17.10 -16.61 -6.33
C LEU A 63 -17.26 -17.82 -5.41
N GLY A 64 -17.54 -17.56 -4.13
CA GLY A 64 -17.79 -18.60 -3.12
C GLY A 64 -16.56 -19.40 -2.71
N GLY A 65 -15.36 -19.01 -3.14
CA GLY A 65 -14.12 -19.68 -2.78
C GLY A 65 -13.75 -19.46 -1.31
N ARG A 66 -14.17 -18.33 -0.70
CA ARG A 66 -14.04 -18.05 0.74
C ARG A 66 -12.61 -18.20 1.26
N THR A 67 -11.64 -17.86 0.41
CA THR A 67 -10.23 -17.81 0.78
C THR A 67 -9.71 -16.37 0.74
N ALA A 68 -8.90 -15.99 1.71
CA ALA A 68 -8.27 -14.68 1.74
C ALA A 68 -6.75 -14.79 1.89
N ILE A 69 -6.05 -13.89 1.22
CA ILE A 69 -4.61 -13.68 1.38
C ILE A 69 -4.42 -12.29 1.96
N VAL A 70 -3.70 -12.16 3.06
CA VAL A 70 -3.37 -10.86 3.67
C VAL A 70 -1.86 -10.66 3.60
N THR A 71 -1.40 -9.50 3.15
CA THR A 71 0.03 -9.18 3.19
C THR A 71 0.40 -8.25 4.34
N ALA A 72 1.64 -8.40 4.81
CA ALA A 72 2.23 -7.56 5.84
C ALA A 72 3.68 -7.24 5.50
N GLY A 73 4.15 -6.08 5.94
CA GLY A 73 5.53 -5.65 5.76
C GLY A 73 5.61 -4.17 5.41
N PRO A 74 6.70 -3.48 5.77
CA PRO A 74 6.86 -2.05 5.51
C PRO A 74 6.82 -1.73 4.01
N PRO A 75 6.61 -0.46 3.64
CA PRO A 75 6.93 0.02 2.30
C PRO A 75 8.37 -0.39 1.91
N GLY A 76 8.61 -0.70 0.63
CA GLY A 76 9.92 -1.17 0.17
C GLY A 76 10.17 -2.69 0.32
N ALA A 77 9.41 -3.40 1.17
CA ALA A 77 9.66 -4.83 1.45
C ALA A 77 9.45 -5.82 0.28
N GLY A 78 8.81 -5.40 -0.82
CA GLY A 78 8.62 -6.27 -2.00
C GLY A 78 7.43 -7.23 -1.92
N LYS A 79 6.40 -6.93 -1.11
CA LYS A 79 5.18 -7.74 -0.91
C LYS A 79 4.54 -8.22 -2.22
N SER A 80 4.26 -7.32 -3.15
CA SER A 80 3.59 -7.69 -4.41
C SER A 80 4.47 -8.56 -5.32
N ALA A 81 5.81 -8.47 -5.21
CA ALA A 81 6.71 -9.37 -5.94
C ALA A 81 6.69 -10.78 -5.33
N LEU A 82 6.63 -10.89 -4.01
CA LEU A 82 6.46 -12.15 -3.31
C LEU A 82 5.15 -12.84 -3.68
N LEU A 83 4.02 -12.11 -3.65
CA LEU A 83 2.71 -12.67 -3.98
C LEU A 83 2.71 -13.35 -5.35
N ARG A 84 3.20 -12.64 -6.39
CA ARG A 84 3.28 -13.18 -7.75
C ARG A 84 4.21 -14.39 -7.88
N ALA A 85 5.23 -14.48 -7.04
CA ALA A 85 6.18 -15.60 -7.07
C ALA A 85 5.66 -16.84 -6.34
N ARG A 86 4.74 -16.69 -5.38
CA ARG A 86 4.33 -17.76 -4.48
C ARG A 86 2.90 -18.27 -4.72
N ILE A 87 2.03 -17.42 -5.24
CA ILE A 87 0.62 -17.76 -5.49
C ILE A 87 0.45 -17.95 -6.99
N ALA A 88 0.29 -19.21 -7.41
CA ALA A 88 0.24 -19.60 -8.82
C ALA A 88 -1.07 -19.18 -9.50
N ASP A 89 -2.17 -19.20 -8.76
CA ASP A 89 -3.56 -18.94 -9.13
C ASP A 89 -4.04 -17.56 -8.65
N LEU A 90 -3.12 -16.58 -8.58
CA LEU A 90 -3.41 -15.23 -8.10
C LEU A 90 -4.49 -14.52 -8.95
N ASP A 91 -4.72 -14.96 -10.18
CA ASP A 91 -5.78 -14.48 -11.07
C ASP A 91 -7.18 -14.94 -10.64
N GLU A 92 -7.31 -15.98 -9.80
CA GLU A 92 -8.58 -16.33 -9.15
C GLU A 92 -8.96 -15.35 -8.02
N TYR A 93 -8.04 -14.48 -7.59
CA TYR A 93 -8.23 -13.55 -6.49
C TYR A 93 -8.46 -12.12 -6.98
N ARG A 94 -9.33 -11.39 -6.29
CA ARG A 94 -9.35 -9.94 -6.41
C ARG A 94 -8.28 -9.35 -5.51
N ILE A 95 -7.28 -8.73 -6.13
CA ILE A 95 -6.27 -7.96 -5.40
C ILE A 95 -6.87 -6.62 -5.01
N ILE A 96 -6.96 -6.35 -3.72
CA ILE A 96 -7.38 -5.09 -3.12
C ILE A 96 -6.12 -4.35 -2.69
N ASP A 97 -5.72 -3.38 -3.49
CA ASP A 97 -4.54 -2.53 -3.27
C ASP A 97 -4.94 -1.05 -3.39
N ALA A 98 -4.84 -0.32 -2.29
CA ALA A 98 -5.14 1.10 -2.25
C ALA A 98 -4.28 1.91 -3.23
N ASP A 99 -3.09 1.44 -3.60
CA ASP A 99 -2.24 2.13 -4.57
C ASP A 99 -2.82 2.14 -6.00
N ILE A 100 -3.59 1.12 -6.40
CA ILE A 100 -4.31 1.12 -7.69
C ILE A 100 -5.37 2.24 -7.69
N ILE A 101 -6.06 2.41 -6.56
CA ILE A 101 -7.06 3.46 -6.37
C ILE A 101 -6.40 4.84 -6.37
N LYS A 102 -5.22 4.99 -5.75
CA LYS A 102 -4.47 6.27 -5.78
C LYS A 102 -4.18 6.70 -7.21
N ASP A 103 -3.72 5.78 -8.06
CA ASP A 103 -3.45 6.10 -9.47
C ASP A 103 -4.72 6.57 -10.19
N HIS A 104 -5.89 5.97 -9.90
CA HIS A 104 -7.18 6.40 -10.46
C HIS A 104 -7.56 7.83 -10.00
N ILE A 105 -7.46 8.10 -8.70
CA ILE A 105 -7.74 9.42 -8.14
C ILE A 105 -6.76 10.48 -8.68
N ILE A 106 -5.46 10.17 -8.77
CA ILE A 106 -4.44 11.09 -9.28
C ILE A 106 -4.74 11.45 -10.74
N ARG A 107 -5.12 10.48 -11.58
CA ARG A 107 -5.47 10.74 -12.98
C ARG A 107 -6.66 11.69 -13.11
N GLN A 108 -7.72 11.47 -12.32
CA GLN A 108 -8.87 12.38 -12.30
C GLN A 108 -8.48 13.77 -11.78
N ALA A 109 -7.73 13.84 -10.69
CA ALA A 109 -7.28 15.12 -10.12
C ALA A 109 -6.45 15.94 -11.12
N ILE A 110 -5.60 15.28 -11.93
CA ILE A 110 -4.85 15.93 -13.00
C ILE A 110 -5.77 16.39 -14.12
N ALA A 111 -6.71 15.55 -14.56
CA ALA A 111 -7.67 15.91 -15.60
C ALA A 111 -8.53 17.12 -15.20
N ASP A 112 -8.88 17.22 -13.92
CA ASP A 112 -9.68 18.32 -13.36
C ASP A 112 -8.83 19.56 -13.01
N GLY A 113 -7.52 19.49 -13.17
CA GLY A 113 -6.58 20.59 -12.93
C GLY A 113 -6.37 20.96 -11.46
N ILE A 114 -6.86 20.16 -10.49
CA ILE A 114 -6.81 20.51 -9.07
C ILE A 114 -5.39 20.55 -8.50
N TYR A 115 -4.43 19.90 -9.19
CA TYR A 115 -3.01 19.88 -8.83
C TYR A 115 -2.11 20.66 -9.80
N ASP A 116 -2.65 21.44 -10.73
CA ASP A 116 -1.86 22.16 -11.74
C ASP A 116 -0.78 23.05 -11.11
N ARG A 117 -1.13 23.78 -10.04
CA ARG A 117 -0.19 24.64 -9.31
C ARG A 117 0.96 23.83 -8.68
N MET A 118 0.71 22.61 -8.22
CA MET A 118 1.75 21.75 -7.67
C MET A 118 2.62 21.18 -8.78
N LEU A 119 2.02 20.68 -9.85
CA LEU A 119 2.75 20.07 -10.98
C LEU A 119 3.64 21.07 -11.72
N THR A 120 3.29 22.36 -11.66
CA THR A 120 4.04 23.47 -12.26
C THR A 120 5.00 24.17 -11.29
N MET A 121 5.22 23.61 -10.09
CA MET A 121 6.22 24.15 -9.16
C MET A 121 7.62 24.18 -9.79
N ALA A 122 8.48 25.06 -9.26
CA ALA A 122 9.86 25.15 -9.72
C ALA A 122 10.54 23.76 -9.70
N PRO A 123 11.37 23.45 -10.69
CA PRO A 123 11.96 22.13 -10.80
C PRO A 123 12.84 21.80 -9.60
N PHE A 124 12.89 20.50 -9.26
CA PHE A 124 13.82 19.95 -8.30
C PHE A 124 15.26 19.96 -8.84
N ALA A 125 16.21 19.47 -8.05
CA ALA A 125 17.62 19.41 -8.41
C ALA A 125 17.91 18.64 -9.72
N ASP A 126 17.01 17.75 -10.13
CA ASP A 126 17.09 17.02 -11.42
C ASP A 126 16.54 17.80 -12.62
N GLY A 127 16.13 19.06 -12.42
CA GLY A 127 15.58 19.93 -13.46
C GLY A 127 14.11 19.64 -13.81
N ARG A 128 13.40 18.83 -13.00
CA ARG A 128 12.02 18.40 -13.30
C ARG A 128 11.06 18.76 -12.17
N GLY A 129 9.79 18.94 -12.51
CA GLY A 129 8.72 19.13 -11.52
C GLY A 129 8.35 17.83 -10.80
N LEU A 130 7.18 17.86 -10.16
CA LEU A 130 6.56 16.69 -9.53
C LEU A 130 6.12 15.67 -10.58
N ALA A 131 6.47 14.41 -10.36
CA ALA A 131 5.85 13.30 -11.05
C ALA A 131 4.45 13.03 -10.46
N PRO A 132 3.45 12.61 -11.26
CA PRO A 132 2.09 12.41 -10.77
C PRO A 132 1.96 11.57 -9.49
N ARG A 133 2.67 10.45 -9.40
CA ARG A 133 2.63 9.55 -8.22
C ARG A 133 3.31 10.13 -6.97
N GLU A 134 4.04 11.24 -7.07
CA GLU A 134 4.56 11.95 -5.91
C GLU A 134 3.46 12.72 -5.15
N LEU A 135 2.27 12.84 -5.75
CA LEU A 135 1.04 13.34 -5.10
C LEU A 135 0.32 12.27 -4.26
N SER A 136 0.86 11.04 -4.19
CA SER A 136 0.22 9.87 -3.54
C SER A 136 -0.25 10.12 -2.11
N ALA A 137 0.49 10.91 -1.33
CA ALA A 137 0.10 11.25 0.03
C ALA A 137 -1.23 12.05 0.09
N LEU A 138 -1.51 12.91 -0.89
CA LEU A 138 -2.73 13.74 -0.96
C LEU A 138 -3.99 12.93 -1.28
N VAL A 139 -3.84 11.73 -1.82
CA VAL A 139 -4.94 10.82 -2.14
C VAL A 139 -5.01 9.63 -1.19
N HIS A 140 -4.11 9.57 -0.21
CA HIS A 140 -3.96 8.42 0.68
C HIS A 140 -5.24 8.12 1.46
N VAL A 141 -5.76 9.10 2.20
CA VAL A 141 -6.92 8.89 3.10
C VAL A 141 -8.15 8.43 2.33
N GLU A 142 -8.42 9.02 1.16
CA GLU A 142 -9.55 8.61 0.33
C GLU A 142 -9.34 7.22 -0.29
N SER A 143 -8.14 6.93 -0.79
CA SER A 143 -7.83 5.61 -1.36
C SER A 143 -7.99 4.48 -0.35
N VAL A 144 -7.63 4.71 0.93
CA VAL A 144 -7.81 3.73 2.00
C VAL A 144 -9.29 3.48 2.28
N ARG A 145 -10.10 4.53 2.39
CA ARG A 145 -11.56 4.40 2.58
C ARG A 145 -12.24 3.65 1.44
N LEU A 146 -11.83 3.94 0.21
CA LEU A 146 -12.36 3.23 -0.96
C LEU A 146 -11.91 1.77 -1.00
N ALA A 147 -10.65 1.47 -0.64
CA ALA A 147 -10.16 0.10 -0.51
C ALA A 147 -10.94 -0.69 0.56
N GLU A 148 -11.29 -0.05 1.68
CA GLU A 148 -12.14 -0.63 2.72
C GLU A 148 -13.54 -0.95 2.19
N ALA A 149 -14.21 -0.01 1.51
CA ALA A 149 -15.53 -0.22 0.92
C ALA A 149 -15.53 -1.32 -0.18
N ILE A 150 -14.47 -1.35 -0.99
CA ILE A 150 -14.26 -2.42 -1.98
C ILE A 150 -14.11 -3.76 -1.27
N ARG A 151 -13.27 -3.84 -0.23
CA ARG A 151 -13.09 -5.05 0.57
C ARG A 151 -14.41 -5.56 1.14
N GLU A 152 -15.17 -4.70 1.81
CA GLU A 152 -16.49 -5.04 2.36
C GLU A 152 -17.44 -5.60 1.28
N THR A 153 -17.43 -5.01 0.09
CA THR A 153 -18.21 -5.51 -1.05
C THR A 153 -17.75 -6.91 -1.45
N CYS A 154 -16.44 -7.11 -1.61
CA CYS A 154 -15.86 -8.38 -2.08
C CYS A 154 -16.04 -9.51 -1.06
N THR A 155 -15.88 -9.20 0.24
CA THR A 155 -16.07 -10.17 1.33
C THR A 155 -17.54 -10.56 1.47
N SER A 156 -18.47 -9.62 1.30
CA SER A 156 -19.92 -9.93 1.29
C SER A 156 -20.33 -10.85 0.12
N LEU A 157 -19.66 -10.73 -1.02
CA LEU A 157 -19.83 -11.60 -2.18
C LEU A 157 -19.07 -12.93 -2.05
N LYS A 158 -18.29 -13.11 -0.97
CA LYS A 158 -17.51 -14.32 -0.67
C LYS A 158 -16.50 -14.64 -1.78
N GLU A 159 -15.93 -13.60 -2.39
CA GLU A 159 -14.88 -13.71 -3.39
C GLU A 159 -13.57 -14.23 -2.78
N ASN A 160 -12.72 -14.86 -3.59
CA ASN A 160 -11.32 -14.98 -3.22
C ASN A 160 -10.67 -13.59 -3.26
N VAL A 161 -10.07 -13.15 -2.14
CA VAL A 161 -9.53 -11.79 -2.01
C VAL A 161 -8.06 -11.80 -1.57
N VAL A 162 -7.27 -10.90 -2.14
CA VAL A 162 -5.95 -10.54 -1.62
C VAL A 162 -6.05 -9.14 -1.04
N ILE A 163 -5.82 -8.99 0.25
CA ILE A 163 -5.84 -7.71 0.96
C ILE A 163 -4.38 -7.25 1.08
N GLU A 164 -3.94 -6.39 0.16
CA GLU A 164 -2.59 -5.82 0.21
C GLU A 164 -2.51 -4.69 1.23
N GLY A 165 -1.52 -4.78 2.11
CA GLY A 165 -1.33 -3.81 3.18
C GLY A 165 0.02 -3.94 3.86
N THR A 166 0.32 -3.00 4.75
CA THR A 166 1.51 -3.10 5.60
C THR A 166 1.21 -3.84 6.90
N LEU A 167 -0.05 -3.86 7.36
CA LEU A 167 -0.44 -4.23 8.73
C LEU A 167 0.31 -3.42 9.79
N THR A 168 0.63 -2.16 9.53
CA THR A 168 1.31 -1.31 10.52
C THR A 168 0.40 -0.91 11.68
N TRP A 169 -0.89 -0.68 11.43
CA TRP A 169 -1.85 -0.28 12.46
C TRP A 169 -2.37 -1.48 13.24
N HIS A 170 -2.28 -1.43 14.57
CA HIS A 170 -2.60 -2.55 15.46
C HIS A 170 -4.05 -3.07 15.36
N LEU A 171 -5.01 -2.23 14.96
CA LEU A 171 -6.40 -2.67 14.76
C LEU A 171 -6.68 -3.16 13.33
N GLN A 172 -5.77 -2.97 12.38
CA GLN A 172 -5.99 -3.39 11.00
C GLN A 172 -6.15 -4.91 10.89
N GLY A 173 -5.26 -5.68 11.51
CA GLY A 173 -5.33 -7.14 11.54
C GLY A 173 -6.64 -7.66 12.17
N PRO A 174 -6.99 -7.24 13.40
CA PRO A 174 -8.27 -7.58 14.02
C PRO A 174 -9.51 -7.20 13.20
N ASN A 175 -9.52 -6.03 12.58
CA ASN A 175 -10.65 -5.59 11.74
C ASN A 175 -10.76 -6.41 10.45
N ILE A 176 -9.64 -6.81 9.85
CA ILE A 176 -9.63 -7.74 8.70
C ILE A 176 -10.12 -9.11 9.13
N PHE A 177 -9.61 -9.64 10.24
CA PHE A 177 -10.05 -10.94 10.76
C PHE A 177 -11.56 -10.97 11.01
N ARG A 178 -12.10 -9.93 11.68
CA ARG A 178 -13.54 -9.84 12.00
C ARG A 178 -14.39 -9.80 10.72
N ASP A 179 -14.04 -8.96 9.75
CA ASP A 179 -14.75 -8.88 8.47
C ASP A 179 -14.74 -10.22 7.71
N LEU A 180 -13.60 -10.92 7.69
CA LEU A 180 -13.51 -12.26 7.08
C LEU A 180 -14.36 -13.29 7.83
N ALA A 181 -14.35 -13.28 9.17
CA ALA A 181 -15.13 -14.17 10.01
C ALA A 181 -16.65 -13.92 9.85
N ASP A 182 -17.08 -12.65 9.84
CA ASP A 182 -18.48 -12.24 9.61
C ASP A 182 -19.03 -12.69 8.25
N ASN A 183 -18.14 -12.91 7.28
CA ASN A 183 -18.48 -13.35 5.92
C ASN A 183 -18.20 -14.84 5.65
N ASP A 184 -18.02 -15.65 6.70
CA ASP A 184 -17.81 -17.10 6.64
C ASP A 184 -16.55 -17.52 5.85
N TYR A 185 -15.48 -16.72 5.84
CA TYR A 185 -14.24 -17.14 5.21
C TYR A 185 -13.67 -18.39 5.90
N PHE A 186 -13.18 -19.31 5.08
CA PHE A 186 -12.79 -20.65 5.54
C PHE A 186 -11.28 -20.79 5.69
N ASP A 187 -10.51 -20.19 4.76
CA ASP A 187 -9.06 -20.34 4.67
C ASP A 187 -8.40 -18.97 4.52
N VAL A 188 -7.52 -18.62 5.45
CA VAL A 188 -6.81 -17.34 5.41
C VAL A 188 -5.30 -17.58 5.47
N GLU A 189 -4.61 -17.09 4.45
CA GLU A 189 -3.15 -17.06 4.42
C GLU A 189 -2.65 -15.64 4.71
N VAL A 190 -1.68 -15.51 5.60
CA VAL A 190 -1.02 -14.24 5.90
C VAL A 190 0.45 -14.34 5.52
N TYR A 191 0.87 -13.53 4.56
CA TYR A 191 2.26 -13.42 4.13
C TYR A 191 2.89 -12.13 4.63
N GLY A 192 3.78 -12.27 5.61
CA GLY A 192 4.63 -11.17 6.07
C GLY A 192 5.99 -11.18 5.38
N ILE A 193 6.51 -10.00 5.05
CA ILE A 193 7.92 -9.81 4.73
C ILE A 193 8.57 -8.97 5.81
N ASP A 194 9.59 -9.54 6.42
CA ASP A 194 10.45 -8.89 7.39
C ASP A 194 11.78 -8.52 6.74
N ILE A 195 12.17 -7.26 6.87
CA ILE A 195 13.43 -6.69 6.39
C ILE A 195 13.92 -5.68 7.43
N GLU A 196 15.20 -5.31 7.36
CA GLU A 196 15.76 -4.26 8.22
C GLU A 196 15.25 -2.87 7.80
N GLN A 197 15.23 -1.92 8.73
CA GLN A 197 14.71 -0.57 8.49
C GLN A 197 15.48 0.16 7.39
N GLU A 198 16.81 0.07 7.39
CA GLU A 198 17.68 0.68 6.38
C GLU A 198 17.43 0.08 4.99
N GLU A 199 17.21 -1.24 4.91
CA GLU A 199 16.87 -1.92 3.66
C GLU A 199 15.51 -1.45 3.12
N ALA A 200 14.53 -1.21 4.00
CA ALA A 200 13.22 -0.71 3.63
C ALA A 200 13.31 0.70 3.02
N HIS A 201 14.09 1.59 3.66
CA HIS A 201 14.36 2.95 3.16
C HIS A 201 15.04 2.93 1.80
N GLU A 202 16.16 2.23 1.66
CA GLU A 202 16.89 2.18 0.39
C GLU A 202 16.04 1.53 -0.72
N SER A 203 15.30 0.45 -0.43
CA SER A 203 14.43 -0.21 -1.41
C SER A 203 13.29 0.71 -1.87
N ALA A 204 12.71 1.50 -0.97
CA ALA A 204 11.68 2.47 -1.31
C ALA A 204 12.24 3.61 -2.18
N LEU A 205 13.42 4.13 -1.83
CA LEU A 205 14.12 5.16 -2.61
C LEU A 205 14.52 4.67 -3.99
N ASP A 206 15.10 3.47 -4.11
CA ASP A 206 15.51 2.88 -5.38
C ASP A 206 14.31 2.68 -6.31
N ARG A 207 13.22 2.12 -5.77
CA ARG A 207 11.99 1.92 -6.54
C ARG A 207 11.42 3.25 -7.03
N TRP A 208 11.32 4.25 -6.14
CA TRP A 208 10.81 5.58 -6.51
C TRP A 208 11.69 6.22 -7.59
N TRP A 209 13.01 6.26 -7.36
CA TRP A 209 13.94 6.94 -8.25
C TRP A 209 13.96 6.31 -9.64
N LYS A 210 13.99 4.97 -9.72
CA LYS A 210 13.89 4.25 -10.99
C LYS A 210 12.65 4.67 -11.77
N LEU A 211 11.47 4.65 -11.14
CA LEU A 211 10.20 4.99 -11.80
C LEU A 211 10.10 6.48 -12.12
N ARG A 212 10.70 7.37 -11.31
CA ARG A 212 10.82 8.80 -11.64
C ARG A 212 11.67 9.01 -12.90
N LEU A 213 12.78 8.27 -13.04
CA LEU A 213 13.62 8.31 -14.24
C LEU A 213 12.91 7.75 -15.49
N GLU A 214 12.03 6.76 -15.33
CA GLU A 214 11.19 6.24 -16.41
C GLU A 214 10.14 7.28 -16.85
N TRP A 215 9.48 7.95 -15.90
CA TRP A 215 8.57 9.07 -16.18
C TRP A 215 9.28 10.23 -16.88
N ALA A 216 10.48 10.56 -16.42
CA ALA A 216 11.34 11.56 -17.04
C ALA A 216 11.66 11.27 -18.52
N LYS A 217 11.62 10.00 -18.93
CA LYS A 217 11.82 9.52 -20.31
C LYS A 217 10.50 9.29 -21.06
N GLY A 218 9.34 9.53 -20.44
CA GLY A 218 8.03 9.24 -20.99
C GLY A 218 7.65 7.75 -21.05
N GLN A 219 8.35 6.90 -20.29
CA GLN A 219 8.16 5.44 -20.29
C GLN A 219 7.13 4.98 -19.25
N ASP A 220 6.99 5.69 -18.13
CA ASP A 220 5.89 5.54 -17.18
C ASP A 220 5.10 6.87 -17.11
N PRO A 221 3.78 6.87 -17.38
CA PRO A 221 3.02 8.12 -17.43
C PRO A 221 2.84 8.80 -16.05
N LEU A 222 3.07 8.10 -14.94
CA LEU A 222 2.83 8.58 -13.59
C LEU A 222 4.09 8.64 -12.70
N GLY A 223 5.16 7.93 -13.04
CA GLY A 223 6.42 7.90 -12.31
C GLY A 223 6.42 7.04 -11.05
N GLY A 224 7.28 7.37 -10.10
CA GLY A 224 7.41 6.65 -8.83
C GLY A 224 6.58 7.27 -7.71
N ARG A 225 6.07 6.46 -6.78
CA ARG A 225 5.51 6.95 -5.52
C ARG A 225 6.65 7.20 -4.53
N PHE A 226 6.91 8.46 -4.22
CA PHE A 226 7.83 8.80 -3.14
C PHE A 226 7.23 8.36 -1.81
N THR A 227 8.03 7.65 -1.00
CA THR A 227 7.62 7.23 0.35
C THR A 227 8.49 8.00 1.34
N PRO A 228 7.92 8.98 2.07
CA PRO A 228 8.62 9.68 3.13
C PRO A 228 9.16 8.71 4.18
N ALA A 229 10.30 9.05 4.79
CA ALA A 229 10.98 8.19 5.75
C ALA A 229 10.10 7.86 6.97
N ASP A 230 9.33 8.83 7.46
CA ASP A 230 8.42 8.66 8.59
C ASP A 230 7.37 7.55 8.35
N ALA A 231 6.89 7.37 7.11
CA ALA A 231 5.97 6.31 6.74
C ALA A 231 6.58 4.89 6.84
N ILE A 232 7.91 4.78 6.81
CA ILE A 232 8.65 3.55 7.06
C ILE A 232 9.01 3.46 8.55
N ASP A 233 9.47 4.55 9.17
CA ASP A 233 9.92 4.59 10.56
C ASP A 233 8.83 4.20 11.56
N ILE A 234 7.56 4.53 11.28
CA ILE A 234 6.44 4.05 12.10
C ILE A 234 6.32 2.51 12.16
N CYS A 235 6.94 1.79 11.21
CA CYS A 235 6.99 0.34 11.24
C CYS A 235 8.05 -0.20 12.22
N TYR A 236 8.98 0.65 12.66
CA TYR A 236 10.14 0.31 13.49
C TYR A 236 10.24 1.27 14.70
N PRO A 237 9.30 1.20 15.66
CA PRO A 237 9.31 2.09 16.83
C PRO A 237 10.53 1.86 17.74
N THR A 238 11.18 0.70 17.63
CA THR A 238 12.42 0.35 18.34
C THR A 238 13.47 -0.06 17.32
N ALA A 239 14.62 0.63 17.31
CA ALA A 239 15.71 0.35 16.40
C ALA A 239 16.25 -1.09 16.56
N GLY A 240 16.48 -1.78 15.45
CA GLY A 240 16.95 -3.17 15.41
C GLY A 240 15.93 -4.21 15.91
N ALA A 241 14.69 -3.81 16.19
CA ALA A 241 13.61 -4.74 16.47
C ALA A 241 12.88 -5.16 15.20
N GLU A 242 12.18 -6.29 15.29
CA GLU A 242 11.25 -6.73 14.27
C GLU A 242 10.19 -5.66 13.98
N SER A 243 9.79 -5.53 12.72
CA SER A 243 8.77 -4.54 12.35
C SER A 243 7.42 -4.85 13.02
N VAL A 244 6.66 -3.80 13.34
CA VAL A 244 5.29 -3.95 13.86
C VAL A 244 4.37 -4.64 12.85
N CYS A 245 4.69 -4.54 11.56
CA CYS A 245 4.02 -5.26 10.48
C CYS A 245 4.10 -6.77 10.69
N THR A 246 5.31 -7.27 10.95
CA THR A 246 5.56 -8.69 11.24
C THR A 246 4.92 -9.11 12.56
N THR A 247 5.01 -8.28 13.59
CA THR A 247 4.35 -8.52 14.88
C THR A 247 2.82 -8.66 14.70
N ASN A 248 2.20 -7.77 13.93
CA ASN A 248 0.76 -7.80 13.70
C ASN A 248 0.34 -9.00 12.84
N ALA A 249 1.14 -9.41 11.84
CA ALA A 249 0.92 -10.64 11.09
C ALA A 249 0.94 -11.88 12.01
N LYS A 250 1.90 -11.97 12.94
CA LYS A 250 1.96 -13.05 13.95
C LYS A 250 0.78 -13.00 14.94
N ASN A 251 0.23 -11.82 15.22
CA ASN A 251 -0.95 -11.70 16.09
C ASN A 251 -2.25 -12.13 15.40
N PHE A 252 -2.29 -12.15 14.07
CA PHE A 252 -3.44 -12.60 13.30
C PHE A 252 -3.84 -14.04 13.66
N ILE A 253 -2.87 -14.96 13.74
CA ILE A 253 -3.13 -16.36 14.13
C ILE A 253 -3.49 -16.53 15.61
N ASN A 254 -3.00 -15.65 16.48
CA ASN A 254 -3.40 -15.69 17.90
C ASN A 254 -4.90 -15.41 18.04
N THR A 255 -5.43 -14.49 17.22
CA THR A 255 -6.87 -14.19 17.14
C THR A 255 -7.65 -15.41 16.65
N ALA A 256 -7.16 -16.10 15.62
CA ALA A 256 -7.76 -17.34 15.11
C ALA A 256 -7.84 -18.44 16.18
N ILE A 257 -6.74 -18.67 16.90
CA ILE A 257 -6.66 -19.69 17.96
C ILE A 257 -7.62 -19.37 19.12
N GLN A 258 -7.74 -18.09 19.48
CA GLN A 258 -8.57 -17.66 20.61
C GLN A 258 -10.07 -17.74 20.31
N THR A 259 -10.46 -17.45 19.07
CA THR A 259 -11.87 -17.33 18.68
C THR A 259 -12.42 -18.59 18.03
N GLY A 260 -11.61 -19.29 17.23
CA GLY A 260 -12.03 -20.44 16.43
C GLY A 260 -13.04 -20.11 15.34
N GLU A 261 -13.16 -18.84 14.94
CA GLU A 261 -14.19 -18.39 13.99
C GLU A 261 -13.80 -18.58 12.52
N ILE A 262 -12.51 -18.61 12.21
CA ILE A 262 -11.98 -18.94 10.88
C ILE A 262 -11.30 -20.31 10.98
N PRO A 263 -11.83 -21.37 10.34
CA PRO A 263 -11.36 -22.75 10.53
C PRO A 263 -9.91 -23.00 10.18
N ARG A 264 -9.35 -22.26 9.22
CA ARG A 264 -7.97 -22.41 8.75
C ARG A 264 -7.30 -21.06 8.64
N VAL A 265 -6.22 -20.88 9.40
CA VAL A 265 -5.37 -19.69 9.31
C VAL A 265 -3.92 -20.13 9.26
N HIS A 266 -3.20 -19.68 8.24
CA HIS A 266 -1.78 -19.92 8.07
C HIS A 266 -1.03 -18.60 8.02
N VAL A 267 0.05 -18.48 8.78
CA VAL A 267 0.91 -17.29 8.79
C VAL A 267 2.32 -17.72 8.41
N THR A 268 2.85 -17.12 7.35
CA THR A 268 4.24 -17.26 6.91
C THR A 268 4.92 -15.90 6.96
N ILE A 269 6.04 -15.79 7.67
CA ILE A 269 6.93 -14.62 7.61
C ILE A 269 8.19 -15.01 6.86
N LEU A 270 8.55 -14.18 5.89
CA LEU A 270 9.69 -14.36 5.02
C LEU A 270 10.70 -13.25 5.24
N ARG A 271 11.98 -13.57 5.11
CA ARG A 271 13.07 -12.60 5.12
C ARG A 271 14.01 -12.92 3.96
N ARG A 272 14.58 -11.87 3.35
CA ARG A 272 15.61 -12.04 2.32
C ARG A 272 16.92 -12.47 2.99
N ALA A 273 17.50 -13.59 2.55
CA ALA A 273 18.88 -13.91 2.92
C ALA A 273 19.83 -12.88 2.29
N ALA A 274 20.90 -12.50 2.98
CA ALA A 274 21.80 -11.39 2.61
C ALA A 274 22.27 -11.37 1.13
N THR A 275 22.34 -12.54 0.47
CA THR A 275 22.64 -12.69 -0.96
C THR A 275 21.79 -13.78 -1.64
N GLY A 276 20.64 -14.13 -1.06
CA GLY A 276 19.92 -15.36 -1.39
C GLY A 276 18.41 -15.17 -1.67
N PRO A 277 17.69 -16.29 -1.87
CA PRO A 277 16.24 -16.29 -2.02
C PRO A 277 15.55 -15.82 -0.73
N MET A 278 14.24 -15.62 -0.80
CA MET A 278 13.42 -15.43 0.40
C MET A 278 13.39 -16.73 1.20
N GLU A 279 13.67 -16.64 2.50
CA GLU A 279 13.63 -17.75 3.44
C GLU A 279 12.45 -17.59 4.41
N VAL A 280 11.82 -18.70 4.78
CA VAL A 280 10.76 -18.71 5.81
C VAL A 280 11.43 -18.64 7.17
N ILE A 281 11.19 -17.56 7.91
CA ILE A 281 11.74 -17.36 9.27
C ILE A 281 10.72 -17.61 10.38
N TYR A 282 9.43 -17.65 10.02
CA TYR A 282 8.34 -18.02 10.91
C TYR A 282 7.22 -18.64 10.10
N GLU A 283 6.66 -19.73 10.62
CA GLU A 283 5.50 -20.38 10.05
C GLU A 283 4.62 -20.92 11.19
N ARG A 284 3.32 -20.68 11.11
CA ARG A 284 2.37 -21.21 12.09
C ARG A 284 1.00 -21.41 11.44
N SER A 285 0.34 -22.51 11.78
CA SER A 285 -0.99 -22.86 11.30
C SER A 285 -1.95 -23.06 12.47
N TYR A 286 -3.19 -22.62 12.27
CA TYR A 286 -4.35 -22.99 13.06
C TYR A 286 -5.30 -23.78 12.17
N LEU A 287 -5.76 -24.92 12.67
CA LEU A 287 -6.76 -25.79 12.06
C LEU A 287 -7.71 -26.24 13.16
N GLN A 288 -9.00 -25.97 12.99
CA GLN A 288 -10.06 -26.41 13.90
C GLN A 288 -10.36 -27.91 13.78
#